data_AF-A0A1R1JTG5-F1
#
_entry.id   AF-A0A1R1JTG5-F1
#
_cell.length_a   1.000
_cell.length_b   1.000
_cell.length_c   1.000
_cell.angle_alpha   90.00
_cell.angle_beta   90.00
_cell.angle_gamma   90.00
#
_symmetry.space_group_name_H-M   'P 1'
#
loop_
_entity.id
_entity.type
_entity.pdbx_description
1 polymer ?
#
loop_
_entity_poly.entity_id
_entity_poly.type
_entity_poly.pdbx_seq_one_letter_code
_entity_poly.pdbx_strand_id
1 'polypeptide(L)'
;MLGTPAAEGVRHEALPGIPANRKALLHLSNEWPAEGAASPLSFTLTLTEDQNVEVSGPEEPSTIYAPLPVSWPAPSEESVAKLGYFPSYAGMSPDQRGVYLSWLQDVTRPIEVGYVFTYYYGLERHLVMGEFEPAVDEVLLLRKHHSNKSFQSYSGSALLHACLMRGRSDVLQLLYTDHELDYFGNSSLLLLHQQKLKLLPAMLLALGDQMAGVNRRYLKSERNLYRENLLQLLMDEFGEPSYAFCDRYAIEAVDGIPYAIFANVSLPPETRNPSLPSLMNHPPFVEEMTALFHRAHERTKAAKRRERGSASPA
;
A
#
# COMPACT_ATOMS: atom_id res chain seq x y z
N MET A 1 2.74 41.41 34.00
CA MET A 1 3.74 40.34 33.83
C MET A 1 3.05 39.02 34.11
N LEU A 2 2.53 38.39 33.06
CA LEU A 2 2.02 37.02 33.11
C LEU A 2 3.18 36.13 32.66
N GLY A 3 3.68 35.30 33.58
CA GLY A 3 4.81 34.43 33.33
C GLY A 3 4.47 33.41 32.25
N THR A 4 5.31 33.34 31.23
CA THR A 4 5.46 32.17 30.37
C THR A 4 5.88 30.99 31.27
N PRO A 5 5.13 29.86 31.28
CA PRO A 5 5.64 28.66 31.91
C PRO A 5 6.86 28.20 31.11
N ALA A 6 7.95 27.94 31.81
CA ALA A 6 9.16 27.39 31.24
C ALA A 6 8.82 26.07 30.53
N ALA A 7 9.30 25.93 29.29
CA ALA A 7 9.26 24.68 28.55
C ALA A 7 10.21 23.66 29.21
N GLU A 8 9.76 23.03 30.29
CA GLU A 8 10.32 21.75 30.72
C GLU A 8 9.94 20.74 29.63
N GLY A 9 10.93 20.30 28.86
CA GLY A 9 10.73 19.37 27.75
C GLY A 9 9.94 18.15 28.22
N VAL A 10 8.72 18.02 27.72
CA VAL A 10 7.85 16.86 27.94
C VAL A 10 8.54 15.66 27.31
N ARG A 11 9.35 14.95 28.09
CA ARG A 11 9.84 13.62 27.74
C ARG A 11 8.63 12.70 27.82
N HIS A 12 8.00 12.41 26.68
CA HIS A 12 6.90 11.45 26.63
C HIS A 12 7.33 10.12 27.26
N GLU A 13 6.70 9.75 28.39
CA GLU A 13 7.03 8.54 29.17
C GLU A 13 6.88 7.24 28.37
N ALA A 14 6.15 7.27 27.26
CA ALA A 14 5.98 6.16 26.33
C ALA A 14 7.19 5.95 25.39
N LEU A 15 7.91 7.01 25.02
CA LEU A 15 9.02 6.92 24.07
C LEU A 15 10.15 6.00 24.54
N PRO A 16 10.54 5.95 25.83
CA PRO A 16 11.52 4.97 26.33
C PRO A 16 11.18 3.52 26.00
N GLY A 17 9.90 3.12 26.03
CA GLY A 17 9.45 1.74 25.80
C GLY A 17 9.41 1.29 24.35
N ILE A 18 9.53 2.19 23.38
CA ILE A 18 9.56 1.83 21.95
C ILE A 18 10.89 1.13 21.63
N PRO A 19 10.94 0.06 20.81
CA PRO A 19 12.20 -0.55 20.39
C PRO A 19 13.12 0.43 19.62
N ALA A 20 14.44 0.31 19.80
CA ALA A 20 15.41 1.27 19.23
C ALA A 20 15.37 1.34 17.69
N ASN A 21 15.23 0.19 17.03
CA ASN A 21 15.07 0.10 15.58
C ASN A 21 13.83 0.88 15.10
N ARG A 22 12.73 0.81 15.85
CA ARG A 22 11.50 1.54 15.54
C ARG A 22 11.62 3.02 15.83
N LYS A 23 12.24 3.41 16.95
CA LYS A 23 12.49 4.82 17.27
C LYS A 23 13.26 5.54 16.17
N ALA A 24 14.22 4.86 15.54
CA ALA A 24 15.01 5.41 14.44
C ALA A 24 14.18 5.73 13.19
N LEU A 25 12.97 5.18 13.07
CA LEU A 25 12.04 5.38 11.96
C LEU A 25 10.89 6.35 12.30
N LEU A 26 10.87 6.91 13.51
CA LEU A 26 9.84 7.88 13.92
C LEU A 26 10.27 9.29 13.50
N HIS A 27 9.31 10.03 12.93
CA HIS A 27 9.44 11.47 12.74
C HIS A 27 9.08 12.17 14.04
N LEU A 28 10.04 12.87 14.65
CA LEU A 28 9.87 13.55 15.93
C LEU A 28 10.08 15.05 15.74
N SER A 29 9.23 15.88 16.34
CA SER A 29 9.39 17.32 16.39
C SER A 29 9.29 17.83 17.83
N ASN A 30 10.17 18.77 18.20
CA ASN A 30 10.08 19.50 19.47
C ASN A 30 9.27 20.81 19.33
N GLU A 31 8.86 21.14 18.11
CA GLU A 31 8.08 22.33 17.80
C GLU A 31 6.58 22.03 17.92
N TRP A 32 5.76 23.07 18.02
CA TRP A 32 4.31 22.90 17.89
C TRP A 32 3.97 22.59 16.42
N PRO A 33 2.97 21.73 16.15
CA PRO A 33 2.50 21.51 14.78
C PRO A 33 2.02 22.82 14.15
N ALA A 34 2.26 23.02 12.85
CA ALA A 34 1.73 24.20 12.17
C ALA A 34 0.20 24.16 12.08
N GLU A 35 -0.39 25.31 11.76
CA GLU A 35 -1.80 25.39 11.44
C GLU A 35 -2.12 24.48 10.25
N GLY A 36 -3.09 23.56 10.44
CA GLY A 36 -3.48 22.57 9.43
C GLY A 36 -2.89 21.17 9.61
N ALA A 37 -1.91 20.95 10.49
CA ALA A 37 -1.30 19.64 10.73
C ALA A 37 -2.29 18.51 11.10
N ALA A 38 -3.38 18.89 11.77
CA ALA A 38 -4.48 17.99 12.14
C ALA A 38 -5.32 17.54 10.94
N SER A 39 -5.16 18.19 9.77
CA SER A 39 -5.88 17.95 8.53
C SER A 39 -4.90 17.68 7.38
N PRO A 40 -4.44 16.43 7.20
CA PRO A 40 -3.43 16.07 6.19
C PRO A 40 -3.78 16.36 4.73
N LEU A 41 -5.03 16.74 4.42
CA LEU A 41 -5.44 17.17 3.09
C LEU A 41 -5.43 18.69 2.90
N SER A 42 -5.08 19.44 3.95
CA SER A 42 -4.97 20.91 3.90
C SER A 42 -3.59 21.35 3.41
N PHE A 43 -3.53 22.52 2.79
CA PHE A 43 -2.29 23.21 2.44
C PHE A 43 -2.31 24.59 3.09
N THR A 44 -1.13 25.14 3.38
CA THR A 44 -1.00 26.43 4.04
C THR A 44 -0.45 27.46 3.07
N LEU A 45 -1.09 28.64 3.04
CA LEU A 45 -0.66 29.79 2.25
C LEU A 45 0.00 30.80 3.20
N THR A 46 1.29 31.05 3.01
CA THR A 46 2.06 32.01 3.80
C THR A 46 2.45 33.18 2.91
N LEU A 47 2.11 34.40 3.34
CA LEU A 47 2.59 35.62 2.67
C LEU A 47 3.91 36.03 3.31
N THR A 48 4.99 36.00 2.54
CA THR A 48 6.33 36.42 2.97
C THR A 48 6.42 37.95 3.05
N GLU A 49 7.44 38.46 3.76
CA GLU A 49 7.68 39.91 3.89
C GLU A 49 7.86 40.61 2.54
N ASP A 50 8.34 39.88 1.52
CA ASP A 50 8.51 40.36 0.14
C ASP A 50 7.22 40.30 -0.71
N GLN A 51 6.05 40.06 -0.09
CA GLN A 51 4.75 39.86 -0.76
C GLN A 51 4.68 38.63 -1.67
N ASN A 52 5.61 37.68 -1.55
CA ASN A 52 5.50 36.39 -2.23
C ASN A 52 4.56 35.47 -1.44
N VAL A 53 3.71 34.73 -2.17
CA VAL A 53 2.87 33.67 -1.59
C VAL A 53 3.64 32.37 -1.65
N GLU A 54 4.01 31.84 -0.49
CA GLU A 54 4.49 30.48 -0.33
C GLU A 54 3.33 29.55 -0.05
N VAL A 55 3.28 28.43 -0.78
CA VAL A 55 2.33 27.35 -0.52
C VAL A 55 3.13 26.21 0.08
N SER A 56 2.89 25.90 1.36
CA SER A 56 3.44 24.70 1.98
C SER A 56 2.44 23.56 1.82
N GLY A 57 2.97 22.40 1.39
CA GLY A 57 2.20 21.16 1.29
C GLY A 57 1.74 20.66 2.67
N PRO A 58 0.91 19.61 2.70
CA PRO A 58 0.43 19.06 3.96
C PRO A 58 1.59 18.59 4.84
N GLU A 59 1.51 18.88 6.14
CA GLU A 59 2.49 18.40 7.11
C GLU A 59 2.55 16.87 7.14
N GLU A 60 3.71 16.35 7.54
CA GLU A 60 3.92 14.90 7.68
C GLU A 60 2.99 14.32 8.76
N PRO A 61 2.00 13.47 8.40
CA PRO A 61 0.96 13.04 9.33
C PRO A 61 1.48 12.13 10.46
N SER A 62 2.61 11.46 10.22
CA SER A 62 3.25 10.58 11.21
C SER A 62 4.09 11.31 12.26
N THR A 63 4.31 12.63 12.11
CA THR A 63 5.18 13.40 13.01
C THR A 63 4.63 13.42 14.43
N ILE A 64 5.42 12.93 15.37
CA ILE A 64 5.15 12.99 16.80
C ILE A 64 5.69 14.31 17.33
N TYR A 65 4.78 15.22 17.70
CA TYR A 65 5.10 16.52 18.27
C TYR A 65 5.17 16.45 19.79
N ALA A 66 6.35 16.68 20.36
CA ALA A 66 6.61 16.64 21.80
C ALA A 66 5.71 17.59 22.64
N PRO A 67 5.31 18.78 22.15
CA PRO A 67 4.45 19.68 22.94
C PRO A 67 3.00 19.22 23.07
N LEU A 68 2.54 18.25 22.26
CA LEU A 68 1.14 17.84 22.27
C LEU A 68 0.83 16.96 23.49
N PRO A 69 -0.30 17.20 24.19
CA PRO A 69 -0.67 16.43 25.36
C PRO A 69 -0.94 14.96 25.02
N VAL A 70 -0.53 14.07 25.92
CA VAL A 70 -0.68 12.60 25.84
C VAL A 70 -1.21 12.10 27.17
N SER A 71 -2.26 11.29 27.13
CA SER A 71 -2.76 10.59 28.31
C SER A 71 -1.89 9.36 28.59
N TRP A 72 -1.29 9.29 29.77
CA TRP A 72 -0.47 8.17 30.21
C TRP A 72 -0.77 7.78 31.68
N PRO A 73 -0.91 6.49 32.04
CA PRO A 73 -0.90 5.31 31.16
C PRO A 73 -2.00 5.37 30.10
N ALA A 74 -1.74 4.76 28.93
CA ALA A 74 -2.69 4.79 27.82
C ALA A 74 -4.05 4.19 28.24
N PRO A 75 -5.18 4.82 27.89
CA PRO A 75 -6.49 4.22 28.08
C PRO A 75 -6.66 2.98 27.19
N SER A 76 -7.72 2.18 27.42
CA SER A 76 -8.01 1.05 26.53
C SER A 76 -8.51 1.56 25.17
N GLU A 77 -8.14 0.88 24.09
CA GLU A 77 -8.52 1.28 22.73
C GLU A 77 -10.04 1.41 22.57
N GLU A 78 -10.81 0.51 23.20
CA GLU A 78 -12.28 0.47 23.11
C GLU A 78 -12.96 1.67 23.78
N SER A 79 -12.27 2.35 24.70
CA SER A 79 -12.76 3.54 25.39
C SER A 79 -12.51 4.83 24.60
N VAL A 80 -11.77 4.74 23.49
CA VAL A 80 -11.34 5.88 22.69
C VAL A 80 -12.06 5.86 21.33
N ALA A 81 -12.42 7.04 20.82
CA ALA A 81 -12.99 7.16 19.49
C ALA A 81 -12.01 6.67 18.42
N LYS A 82 -12.52 5.99 17.39
CA LYS A 82 -11.72 5.58 16.22
C LYS A 82 -11.19 6.80 15.47
N LEU A 83 -10.07 6.61 14.79
CA LEU A 83 -9.51 7.65 13.93
C LEU A 83 -10.35 7.83 12.66
N GLY A 84 -10.35 9.05 12.13
CA GLY A 84 -10.96 9.36 10.84
C GLY A 84 -10.12 8.89 9.64
N TYR A 85 -10.61 9.18 8.43
CA TYR A 85 -9.81 9.02 7.22
C TYR A 85 -8.63 9.99 7.19
N PHE A 86 -7.52 9.56 6.59
CA PHE A 86 -6.27 10.32 6.53
C PHE A 86 -5.84 10.82 7.93
N PRO A 87 -5.64 9.92 8.90
CA PRO A 87 -5.30 10.32 10.26
C PRO A 87 -3.92 10.98 10.33
N SER A 88 -3.74 11.89 11.29
CA SER A 88 -2.43 12.40 11.70
C SER A 88 -2.27 12.36 13.20
N TYR A 89 -1.03 12.23 13.67
CA TYR A 89 -0.72 12.32 15.09
C TYR A 89 -1.12 13.68 15.68
N ALA A 90 -0.95 14.76 14.91
CA ALA A 90 -1.37 16.10 15.31
C ALA A 90 -2.91 16.17 15.54
N GLY A 91 -3.70 15.48 14.71
CA GLY A 91 -5.16 15.42 14.82
C GLY A 91 -5.70 14.49 15.91
N MET A 92 -4.86 13.65 16.52
CA MET A 92 -5.27 12.75 17.60
C MET A 92 -5.62 13.51 18.89
N SER A 93 -6.60 13.04 19.65
CA SER A 93 -6.81 13.46 21.03
C SER A 93 -5.68 12.98 21.96
N PRO A 94 -5.54 13.52 23.19
CA PRO A 94 -4.54 13.03 24.14
C PRO A 94 -4.63 11.53 24.42
N ASP A 95 -5.84 10.99 24.50
CA ASP A 95 -6.11 9.56 24.71
C ASP A 95 -5.69 8.73 23.48
N GLN A 96 -6.03 9.20 22.27
CA GLN A 96 -5.62 8.55 21.01
C GLN A 96 -4.10 8.52 20.87
N ARG A 97 -3.40 9.61 21.21
CA ARG A 97 -1.92 9.63 21.21
C ARG A 97 -1.35 8.66 22.24
N GLY A 98 -1.98 8.52 23.41
CA GLY A 98 -1.60 7.53 24.42
C GLY A 98 -1.69 6.10 23.88
N VAL A 99 -2.84 5.75 23.26
CA VAL A 99 -3.06 4.45 22.60
C VAL A 99 -2.02 4.21 21.50
N TYR A 100 -1.80 5.18 20.62
CA TYR A 100 -0.82 5.11 19.53
C TYR A 100 0.61 4.86 20.04
N LEU A 101 1.08 5.66 21.00
CA LEU A 101 2.43 5.54 21.55
C LEU A 101 2.64 4.24 22.34
N SER A 102 1.60 3.75 23.03
CA SER A 102 1.61 2.42 23.65
C SER A 102 1.71 1.32 22.59
N TRP A 103 0.94 1.42 21.51
CA TRP A 103 0.97 0.47 20.40
C TRP A 103 2.33 0.42 19.69
N LEU A 104 3.02 1.56 19.50
CA LEU A 104 4.36 1.58 18.92
C LEU A 104 5.39 0.76 19.72
N GLN A 105 5.16 0.44 21.00
CA GLN A 105 6.05 -0.45 21.76
C GLN A 105 6.00 -1.90 21.23
N ASP A 106 4.84 -2.33 20.73
CA ASP A 106 4.63 -3.63 20.09
C ASP A 106 3.55 -3.51 18.99
N VAL A 107 4.03 -3.26 17.77
CA VAL A 107 3.18 -3.07 16.57
C VAL A 107 2.56 -4.37 16.06
N THR A 108 2.89 -5.53 16.67
CA THR A 108 2.31 -6.82 16.29
C THR A 108 0.92 -7.03 16.89
N ARG A 109 0.58 -6.23 17.92
CA ARG A 109 -0.74 -6.27 18.56
C ARG A 109 -1.81 -5.74 17.61
N PRO A 110 -2.98 -6.41 17.53
CA PRO A 110 -4.12 -5.89 16.77
C PRO A 110 -4.51 -4.49 17.27
N ILE A 111 -4.86 -3.62 16.34
CA ILE A 111 -5.32 -2.26 16.62
C ILE A 111 -6.22 -1.75 15.47
N GLU A 112 -7.02 -0.73 15.72
CA GLU A 112 -7.70 0.06 14.69
C GLU A 112 -6.69 0.54 13.62
N VAL A 113 -7.05 0.35 12.35
CA VAL A 113 -6.12 0.49 11.22
C VAL A 113 -5.62 1.92 11.03
N GLY A 114 -6.36 2.95 11.46
CA GLY A 114 -5.90 4.34 11.41
C GLY A 114 -4.58 4.57 12.15
N TYR A 115 -4.35 3.85 13.27
CA TYR A 115 -3.08 3.93 13.99
C TYR A 115 -1.94 3.30 13.18
N VAL A 116 -2.23 2.16 12.52
CA VAL A 116 -1.29 1.51 11.58
C VAL A 116 -0.93 2.46 10.44
N PHE A 117 -1.93 3.11 9.83
CA PHE A 117 -1.71 4.09 8.75
C PHE A 117 -0.88 5.27 9.22
N THR A 118 -1.13 5.81 10.42
CA THR A 118 -0.36 6.95 10.95
C THR A 118 1.13 6.62 11.05
N TYR A 119 1.49 5.43 11.57
CA TYR A 119 2.89 5.00 11.61
C TYR A 119 3.43 4.70 10.21
N TYR A 120 2.65 4.00 9.38
CA TYR A 120 3.01 3.63 8.02
C TYR A 120 3.32 4.84 7.12
N TYR A 121 2.65 5.99 7.30
CA TYR A 121 2.97 7.21 6.56
C TYR A 121 4.44 7.63 6.75
N GLY A 122 4.96 7.52 7.97
CA GLY A 122 6.37 7.80 8.26
C GLY A 122 7.31 6.80 7.58
N LEU A 123 6.93 5.51 7.56
CA LEU A 123 7.68 4.47 6.87
C LEU A 123 7.74 4.72 5.36
N GLU A 124 6.69 5.25 4.73
CA GLU A 124 6.73 5.62 3.30
C GLU A 124 7.78 6.69 3.00
N ARG A 125 8.03 7.63 3.91
CA ARG A 125 9.15 8.58 3.74
C ARG A 125 10.50 7.86 3.75
N HIS A 126 10.67 6.88 4.65
CA HIS A 126 11.91 6.11 4.71
C HIS A 126 12.10 5.24 3.45
N LEU A 127 11.01 4.63 2.95
CA LEU A 127 11.03 3.88 1.68
C LEU A 127 11.47 4.74 0.49
N VAL A 128 11.04 6.00 0.45
CA VAL A 128 11.38 6.92 -0.66
C VAL A 128 12.76 7.55 -0.50
N MET A 129 13.04 8.13 0.68
CA MET A 129 14.18 9.04 0.86
C MET A 129 15.03 8.80 2.12
N GLY A 130 14.63 7.90 3.02
CA GLY A 130 15.34 7.64 4.28
C GLY A 130 15.99 6.26 4.36
N GLU A 131 15.97 5.70 5.58
CA GLU A 131 16.44 4.35 5.92
C GLU A 131 15.57 3.26 5.29
N PHE A 132 15.94 2.84 4.07
CA PHE A 132 15.13 1.96 3.23
C PHE A 132 14.93 0.56 3.82
N GLU A 133 16.00 -0.17 4.13
CA GLU A 133 15.92 -1.56 4.59
C GLU A 133 15.17 -1.70 5.92
N PRO A 134 15.45 -0.89 6.97
CA PRO A 134 14.69 -0.98 8.21
C PRO A 134 13.20 -0.65 8.00
N ALA A 135 12.88 0.24 7.06
CA ALA A 135 11.49 0.55 6.71
C ALA A 135 10.81 -0.61 5.97
N VAL A 136 11.51 -1.29 5.05
CA VAL A 136 11.00 -2.51 4.41
C VAL A 136 10.67 -3.57 5.46
N ASP A 137 11.59 -3.81 6.41
CA ASP A 137 11.40 -4.80 7.48
C ASP A 137 10.18 -4.48 8.35
N GLU A 138 10.01 -3.22 8.77
CA GLU A 138 8.85 -2.81 9.56
C GLU A 138 7.54 -2.85 8.75
N VAL A 139 7.55 -2.49 7.46
CA VAL A 139 6.36 -2.62 6.61
C VAL A 139 5.97 -4.10 6.45
N LEU A 140 6.93 -5.00 6.27
CA LEU A 140 6.68 -6.45 6.22
C LEU A 140 6.13 -6.98 7.54
N LEU A 141 6.68 -6.53 8.67
CA LEU A 141 6.16 -6.86 10.00
C LEU A 141 4.70 -6.42 10.15
N LEU A 142 4.37 -5.18 9.78
CA LEU A 142 3.00 -4.68 9.82
C LEU A 142 2.08 -5.50 8.90
N ARG A 143 2.51 -5.79 7.66
CA ARG A 143 1.72 -6.60 6.71
C ARG A 143 1.41 -7.99 7.25
N LYS A 144 2.33 -8.60 7.99
CA LYS A 144 2.13 -9.92 8.61
C LYS A 144 1.05 -9.91 9.70
N HIS A 145 0.95 -8.82 10.46
CA HIS A 145 0.06 -8.75 11.64
C HIS A 145 -1.26 -8.00 11.38
N HIS A 146 -1.36 -7.20 10.32
CA HIS A 146 -2.52 -6.35 10.04
C HIS A 146 -3.15 -6.66 8.68
N SER A 147 -4.22 -7.46 8.66
CA SER A 147 -4.87 -7.97 7.43
C SER A 147 -5.83 -6.99 6.74
N ASN A 148 -5.82 -5.70 7.08
CA ASN A 148 -6.69 -4.71 6.46
C ASN A 148 -6.40 -4.59 4.96
N LYS A 149 -7.42 -4.78 4.11
CA LYS A 149 -7.28 -4.83 2.64
C LYS A 149 -6.64 -3.58 2.05
N SER A 150 -7.04 -2.39 2.49
CA SER A 150 -6.49 -1.14 1.98
C SER A 150 -5.03 -1.00 2.38
N PHE A 151 -4.69 -1.30 3.63
CA PHE A 151 -3.31 -1.30 4.09
C PHE A 151 -2.43 -2.27 3.30
N GLN A 152 -2.90 -3.51 3.06
CA GLN A 152 -2.19 -4.50 2.25
C GLN A 152 -1.99 -4.04 0.80
N SER A 153 -2.97 -3.36 0.22
CA SER A 153 -2.84 -2.82 -1.15
C SER A 153 -1.83 -1.68 -1.23
N TYR A 154 -1.91 -0.69 -0.34
CA TYR A 154 -1.00 0.46 -0.33
C TYR A 154 0.43 0.04 -0.02
N SER A 155 0.65 -0.75 1.04
CA SER A 155 1.98 -1.21 1.40
C SER A 155 2.64 -2.09 0.35
N GLY A 156 1.87 -2.93 -0.35
CA GLY A 156 2.41 -3.73 -1.46
C GLY A 156 2.81 -2.87 -2.66
N SER A 157 1.98 -1.90 -3.01
CA SER A 157 2.27 -0.90 -4.05
C SER A 157 3.52 -0.08 -3.71
N ALA A 158 3.62 0.42 -2.48
CA ALA A 158 4.73 1.21 -2.01
C ALA A 158 6.04 0.42 -1.99
N LEU A 159 6.04 -0.82 -1.49
CA LEU A 159 7.23 -1.69 -1.49
C LEU A 159 7.76 -1.92 -2.91
N LEU A 160 6.89 -2.26 -3.86
CA LEU A 160 7.27 -2.47 -5.25
C LEU A 160 7.90 -1.21 -5.84
N HIS A 161 7.22 -0.06 -5.74
CA HIS A 161 7.72 1.17 -6.34
C HIS A 161 8.94 1.73 -5.64
N ALA A 162 9.02 1.64 -4.31
CA ALA A 162 10.20 2.06 -3.57
C ALA A 162 11.42 1.23 -4.00
N CYS A 163 11.28 -0.08 -4.20
CA CYS A 163 12.37 -0.89 -4.76
C CYS A 163 12.81 -0.37 -6.13
N LEU A 164 11.87 -0.04 -7.02
CA LEU A 164 12.19 0.49 -8.35
C LEU A 164 12.88 1.86 -8.27
N MET A 165 12.33 2.79 -7.48
CA MET A 165 12.87 4.14 -7.28
C MET A 165 14.28 4.11 -6.68
N ARG A 166 14.53 3.17 -5.78
CA ARG A 166 15.82 3.01 -5.08
C ARG A 166 16.81 2.11 -5.83
N GLY A 167 16.43 1.55 -6.98
CA GLY A 167 17.26 0.60 -7.74
C GLY A 167 17.54 -0.70 -7.00
N ARG A 168 16.62 -1.13 -6.11
CA ARG A 168 16.75 -2.31 -5.22
C ARG A 168 16.03 -3.53 -5.78
N SER A 169 16.48 -3.98 -6.95
CA SER A 169 15.95 -5.21 -7.57
C SER A 169 16.24 -6.47 -6.74
N ASP A 170 17.33 -6.47 -5.97
CA ASP A 170 17.67 -7.51 -4.99
C ASP A 170 16.57 -7.67 -3.93
N VAL A 171 16.12 -6.56 -3.34
CA VAL A 171 15.04 -6.56 -2.34
C VAL A 171 13.72 -6.92 -3.00
N LEU A 172 13.42 -6.37 -4.17
CA LEU A 172 12.19 -6.71 -4.89
C LEU A 172 12.07 -8.22 -5.15
N GLN A 173 13.18 -8.87 -5.52
CA GLN A 173 13.21 -10.31 -5.70
C GLN A 173 12.91 -11.03 -4.38
N LEU A 174 13.58 -10.66 -3.28
CA LEU A 174 13.37 -11.24 -1.95
C LEU A 174 11.92 -11.07 -1.47
N LEU A 175 11.29 -9.92 -1.76
CA LEU A 175 9.90 -9.67 -1.40
C LEU A 175 8.96 -10.73 -2.00
N TYR A 176 9.19 -11.14 -3.24
CA TYR A 176 8.38 -12.16 -3.91
C TYR A 176 8.80 -13.60 -3.59
N THR A 177 10.08 -13.87 -3.35
CA THR A 177 10.56 -15.24 -3.09
C THR A 177 10.46 -15.67 -1.64
N ASP A 178 10.78 -14.78 -0.70
CA ASP A 178 11.01 -15.12 0.71
C ASP A 178 9.90 -14.55 1.61
N HIS A 179 9.30 -13.44 1.20
CA HIS A 179 8.26 -12.75 1.98
C HIS A 179 6.84 -12.91 1.41
N GLU A 180 6.69 -13.73 0.36
CA GLU A 180 5.40 -14.04 -0.28
C GLU A 180 4.56 -12.79 -0.59
N LEU A 181 5.19 -11.70 -1.05
CA LEU A 181 4.49 -10.48 -1.40
C LEU A 181 3.40 -10.78 -2.45
N ASP A 182 2.14 -10.65 -2.05
CA ASP A 182 0.97 -11.01 -2.84
C ASP A 182 0.41 -9.85 -3.68
N TYR A 183 1.22 -8.80 -3.88
CA TYR A 183 0.83 -7.64 -4.67
C TYR A 183 1.01 -7.88 -6.17
N PHE A 184 -0.10 -7.81 -6.90
CA PHE A 184 -0.11 -7.85 -8.36
C PHE A 184 -1.14 -6.88 -8.93
N GLY A 185 -0.68 -5.77 -9.51
CA GLY A 185 -1.53 -4.69 -10.04
C GLY A 185 -0.94 -4.02 -11.27
N ASN A 186 -1.42 -2.81 -11.60
CA ASN A 186 -0.96 -2.06 -12.78
C ASN A 186 0.56 -1.87 -12.78
N SER A 187 1.14 -1.56 -11.62
CA SER A 187 2.58 -1.40 -11.41
C SER A 187 3.37 -2.65 -11.77
N SER A 188 2.84 -3.83 -11.42
CA SER A 188 3.42 -5.11 -11.80
C SER A 188 3.39 -5.31 -13.31
N LEU A 189 2.31 -4.90 -13.99
CA LEU A 189 2.22 -4.96 -15.45
C LEU A 189 3.21 -4.01 -16.13
N LEU A 190 3.36 -2.79 -15.62
CA LEU A 190 4.34 -1.82 -16.14
C LEU A 190 5.77 -2.36 -16.01
N LEU A 191 6.10 -2.91 -14.84
CA LEU A 191 7.41 -3.51 -14.59
C LEU A 191 7.68 -4.69 -15.54
N LEU A 192 6.72 -5.62 -15.66
CA LEU A 192 6.85 -6.75 -16.58
C LEU A 192 7.06 -6.29 -18.03
N HIS A 193 6.33 -5.26 -18.48
CA HIS A 193 6.50 -4.72 -19.83
C HIS A 193 7.85 -4.08 -20.06
N GLN A 194 8.33 -3.28 -19.10
CA GLN A 194 9.65 -2.66 -19.17
C GLN A 194 10.75 -3.73 -19.26
N GLN A 195 10.61 -4.84 -18.53
CA GLN A 195 11.54 -5.97 -18.54
C GLN A 195 11.30 -6.96 -19.70
N LYS A 196 10.30 -6.71 -20.57
CA LYS A 196 9.89 -7.61 -21.65
C LYS A 196 9.57 -9.03 -21.19
N LEU A 197 8.97 -9.14 -20.00
CA LEU A 197 8.55 -10.39 -19.38
C LEU A 197 7.09 -10.71 -19.67
N LYS A 198 6.82 -11.97 -19.98
CA LYS A 198 5.47 -12.47 -20.32
C LYS A 198 4.65 -12.75 -19.06
N LEU A 199 3.33 -12.69 -19.18
CA LEU A 199 2.41 -13.03 -18.08
C LEU A 199 2.28 -14.55 -17.94
N LEU A 200 2.70 -15.07 -16.77
CA LEU A 200 2.57 -16.49 -16.42
C LEU A 200 1.15 -16.82 -15.91
N PRO A 201 0.71 -18.09 -15.94
CA PRO A 201 -0.61 -18.46 -15.43
C PRO A 201 -0.88 -18.02 -14.00
N ALA A 202 0.12 -18.09 -13.10
CA ALA A 202 -0.03 -17.63 -11.72
C ALA A 202 -0.26 -16.11 -11.63
N MET A 203 0.45 -15.32 -12.44
CA MET A 203 0.28 -13.87 -12.54
C MET A 203 -1.10 -13.51 -13.11
N LEU A 204 -1.56 -14.25 -14.11
CA LEU A 204 -2.91 -14.08 -14.66
C LEU A 204 -4.00 -14.39 -13.63
N LEU A 205 -3.83 -15.40 -12.77
CA LEU A 205 -4.78 -15.63 -11.67
C LEU A 205 -4.84 -14.41 -10.72
N ALA A 206 -3.68 -13.89 -10.33
CA ALA A 206 -3.59 -12.71 -9.46
C ALA A 206 -4.24 -11.48 -10.12
N LEU A 207 -4.02 -11.29 -11.42
CA LEU A 207 -4.67 -10.24 -12.22
C LEU A 207 -6.20 -10.43 -12.24
N GLY A 208 -6.69 -11.64 -12.50
CA GLY A 208 -8.12 -11.96 -12.54
C GLY A 208 -8.84 -11.77 -11.20
N ASP A 209 -8.13 -11.91 -10.08
CA ASP A 209 -8.66 -11.59 -8.75
C ASP A 209 -8.99 -10.09 -8.61
N GLN A 210 -8.25 -9.21 -9.28
CA GLN A 210 -8.39 -7.74 -9.19
C GLN A 210 -9.26 -7.13 -10.30
N MET A 211 -9.34 -7.76 -11.48
CA MET A 211 -10.01 -7.16 -12.64
C MET A 211 -11.55 -7.12 -12.55
N ALA A 212 -12.14 -5.98 -12.90
CA ALA A 212 -13.60 -5.87 -13.08
C ALA A 212 -14.07 -6.77 -14.24
N GLY A 213 -15.34 -7.22 -14.21
CA GLY A 213 -15.91 -8.07 -15.26
C GLY A 213 -15.52 -9.55 -15.23
N VAL A 214 -14.49 -9.93 -14.45
CA VAL A 214 -14.07 -11.34 -14.31
C VAL A 214 -15.00 -12.12 -13.37
N ASN A 215 -15.57 -13.23 -13.86
CA ASN A 215 -16.33 -14.16 -13.04
C ASN A 215 -15.41 -15.04 -12.18
N ARG A 216 -15.32 -14.68 -10.90
CA ARG A 216 -14.39 -15.28 -9.94
C ARG A 216 -14.86 -16.59 -9.30
N ARG A 217 -16.02 -17.14 -9.66
CA ARG A 217 -16.57 -18.35 -9.00
C ARG A 217 -15.55 -19.48 -8.98
N TYR A 218 -15.10 -19.92 -10.16
CA TYR A 218 -14.15 -21.03 -10.30
C TYR A 218 -12.70 -20.60 -10.07
N LEU A 219 -12.37 -19.33 -10.30
CA LEU A 219 -11.06 -18.77 -9.97
C LEU A 219 -10.76 -18.89 -8.47
N LYS A 220 -11.80 -18.80 -7.63
CA LYS A 220 -11.72 -19.03 -6.18
C LYS A 220 -11.94 -20.49 -5.78
N SER A 221 -13.00 -21.13 -6.27
CA SER A 221 -13.40 -22.45 -5.77
C SER A 221 -12.60 -23.62 -6.37
N GLU A 222 -11.99 -23.43 -7.55
CA GLU A 222 -11.33 -24.48 -8.34
C GLU A 222 -9.99 -23.96 -8.89
N ARG A 223 -9.21 -23.24 -8.07
CA ARG A 223 -8.06 -22.44 -8.52
C ARG A 223 -7.03 -23.23 -9.33
N ASN A 224 -6.72 -24.47 -8.94
CA ASN A 224 -5.77 -25.33 -9.66
C ASN A 224 -6.29 -25.72 -11.03
N LEU A 225 -7.53 -26.22 -11.10
CA LEU A 225 -8.19 -26.57 -12.36
C LEU A 225 -8.36 -25.35 -13.27
N TYR A 226 -8.67 -24.17 -12.71
CA TYR A 226 -8.74 -22.92 -13.45
C TYR A 226 -7.38 -22.54 -14.04
N ARG A 227 -6.30 -22.68 -13.25
CA ARG A 227 -4.91 -22.45 -13.70
C ARG A 227 -4.53 -23.37 -14.85
N GLU A 228 -4.86 -24.65 -14.75
CA GLU A 228 -4.59 -25.65 -15.80
C GLU A 228 -5.35 -25.32 -17.08
N ASN A 229 -6.64 -24.99 -16.97
CA ASN A 229 -7.43 -24.57 -18.14
C ASN A 229 -6.90 -23.28 -18.77
N LEU A 230 -6.40 -22.35 -17.96
CA LEU A 230 -5.75 -21.14 -18.45
C LEU A 230 -4.46 -21.46 -19.18
N LEU A 231 -3.59 -22.32 -18.62
CA LEU A 231 -2.38 -22.78 -19.30
C LEU A 231 -2.69 -23.46 -20.63
N GLN A 232 -3.72 -24.32 -20.69
CA GLN A 232 -4.15 -24.96 -21.93
C GLN A 232 -4.67 -23.94 -22.95
N LEU A 233 -5.45 -22.93 -22.51
CA LEU A 233 -5.86 -21.83 -23.38
C LEU A 233 -4.67 -21.06 -23.96
N LEU A 234 -3.64 -20.83 -23.15
CA LEU A 234 -2.44 -20.14 -23.62
C LEU A 234 -1.70 -20.95 -24.69
N MET A 235 -1.56 -22.25 -24.47
CA MET A 235 -0.96 -23.16 -25.45
C MET A 235 -1.80 -23.23 -26.74
N ASP A 236 -3.13 -23.32 -26.63
CA ASP A 236 -4.03 -23.46 -27.77
C ASP A 236 -4.12 -22.16 -28.62
N GLU A 237 -4.21 -21.00 -27.98
CA GLU A 237 -4.45 -19.72 -28.66
C GLU A 237 -3.15 -18.98 -29.05
N PHE A 238 -2.08 -19.15 -28.26
CA PHE A 238 -0.82 -18.41 -28.44
C PHE A 238 0.41 -19.30 -28.69
N GLY A 239 0.26 -20.63 -28.60
CA GLY A 239 1.36 -21.57 -28.82
C GLY A 239 2.42 -21.61 -27.72
N GLU A 240 2.18 -20.95 -26.58
CA GLU A 240 3.13 -20.81 -25.49
C GLU A 240 2.46 -20.90 -24.10
N PRO A 241 3.19 -21.30 -23.04
CA PRO A 241 2.64 -21.40 -21.69
C PRO A 241 2.50 -20.04 -20.97
N SER A 242 2.55 -18.93 -21.70
CA SER A 242 2.57 -17.57 -21.18
C SER A 242 1.92 -16.60 -22.16
N TYR A 243 1.45 -15.45 -21.66
CA TYR A 243 0.83 -14.41 -22.48
C TYR A 243 1.80 -13.25 -22.73
N ALA A 244 2.24 -13.09 -23.98
CA ALA A 244 3.20 -12.08 -24.42
C ALA A 244 2.54 -10.69 -24.61
N PHE A 245 2.00 -10.10 -23.54
CA PHE A 245 1.33 -8.80 -23.62
C PHE A 245 2.27 -7.64 -24.02
N CYS A 246 3.57 -7.77 -23.75
CA CYS A 246 4.55 -6.72 -24.02
C CYS A 246 4.65 -6.34 -25.50
N ASP A 247 4.41 -7.30 -26.39
CA ASP A 247 4.49 -7.11 -27.84
C ASP A 247 3.16 -6.63 -28.43
N ARG A 248 2.09 -6.65 -27.63
CA ARG A 248 0.71 -6.43 -28.08
C ARG A 248 0.19 -5.05 -27.72
N TYR A 249 0.73 -4.44 -26.66
CA TYR A 249 0.33 -3.13 -26.20
C TYR A 249 1.56 -2.22 -26.12
N ALA A 250 1.56 -1.16 -26.93
CA ALA A 250 2.53 -0.08 -26.81
C ALA A 250 2.15 0.78 -25.61
N ILE A 251 2.84 0.60 -24.48
CA ILE A 251 2.56 1.31 -23.23
C ILE A 251 2.75 2.82 -23.39
N GLU A 252 3.63 3.23 -24.29
CA GLU A 252 3.90 4.63 -24.62
C GLU A 252 2.68 5.33 -25.25
N ALA A 253 1.75 4.55 -25.80
CA ALA A 253 0.49 5.04 -26.39
C ALA A 253 -0.72 4.90 -25.44
N VAL A 254 -0.52 4.37 -24.23
CA VAL A 254 -1.57 4.22 -23.22
C VAL A 254 -1.62 5.47 -22.35
N ASP A 255 -2.82 6.03 -22.17
CA ASP A 255 -3.02 7.22 -21.36
C ASP A 255 -2.49 7.05 -19.93
N GLY A 256 -1.71 8.04 -19.51
CA GLY A 256 -1.26 8.16 -18.13
C GLY A 256 -2.40 8.65 -17.24
N ILE A 257 -2.67 7.93 -16.16
CA ILE A 257 -3.58 8.37 -15.11
C ILE A 257 -2.81 8.56 -13.80
N PRO A 258 -3.20 9.53 -12.94
CA PRO A 258 -2.62 9.64 -11.62
C PRO A 258 -2.81 8.35 -10.83
N TYR A 259 -1.71 7.72 -10.45
CA TYR A 259 -1.73 6.43 -9.76
C TYR A 259 -1.22 6.60 -8.33
N ALA A 260 -2.10 6.49 -7.32
CA ALA A 260 -1.72 6.65 -5.91
C ALA A 260 -0.82 5.49 -5.44
N ILE A 261 0.49 5.65 -5.63
CA ILE A 261 1.51 4.68 -5.24
C ILE A 261 1.60 4.60 -3.72
N PHE A 262 1.71 5.77 -3.10
CA PHE A 262 1.92 5.93 -1.66
C PHE A 262 0.67 6.51 -0.99
N ALA A 263 0.38 6.05 0.21
CA ALA A 263 -0.78 6.50 0.97
C ALA A 263 -0.54 7.88 1.62
N ASN A 264 0.72 8.16 2.00
CA ASN A 264 1.13 9.37 2.68
C ASN A 264 0.91 10.60 1.80
N VAL A 265 0.02 11.46 2.27
CA VAL A 265 -0.42 12.67 1.59
C VAL A 265 0.62 13.79 1.57
N SER A 266 1.60 13.76 2.47
CA SER A 266 2.70 14.75 2.54
C SER A 266 3.78 14.52 1.49
N LEU A 267 3.79 13.37 0.82
CA LEU A 267 4.73 13.10 -0.25
C LEU A 267 4.40 13.99 -1.47
N PRO A 268 5.42 14.51 -2.18
CA PRO A 268 5.22 15.33 -3.37
C PRO A 268 4.32 14.61 -4.41
N PRO A 269 3.41 15.31 -5.11
CA PRO A 269 2.47 14.67 -6.04
C PRO A 269 3.14 13.82 -7.11
N GLU A 270 4.26 14.27 -7.67
CA GLU A 270 5.09 13.54 -8.62
C GLU A 270 5.65 12.22 -8.08
N THR A 271 5.79 12.10 -6.75
CA THR A 271 6.20 10.85 -6.08
C THR A 271 4.98 10.02 -5.67
N ARG A 272 3.99 10.68 -5.07
CA ARG A 272 2.82 10.02 -4.47
C ARG A 272 1.86 9.48 -5.51
N ASN A 273 1.55 10.29 -6.52
CA ASN A 273 0.57 10.04 -7.56
C ASN A 273 1.07 10.41 -8.96
N PRO A 274 2.21 9.85 -9.41
CA PRO A 274 2.69 10.09 -10.76
C PRO A 274 1.65 9.65 -11.79
N SER A 275 1.65 10.35 -12.92
CA SER A 275 0.87 9.93 -14.08
C SER A 275 1.57 8.76 -14.74
N LEU A 276 0.98 7.56 -14.62
CA LEU A 276 1.53 6.33 -15.17
C LEU A 276 0.54 5.71 -16.16
N PRO A 277 1.01 5.11 -17.27
CA PRO A 277 0.13 4.37 -18.16
C PRO A 277 -0.62 3.27 -17.40
N SER A 278 -1.90 3.10 -17.70
CA SER A 278 -2.73 2.14 -16.99
C SER A 278 -3.33 1.09 -17.90
N LEU A 279 -2.67 -0.06 -18.00
CA LEU A 279 -3.20 -1.22 -18.73
C LEU A 279 -4.51 -1.70 -18.10
N MET A 280 -4.66 -1.59 -16.79
CA MET A 280 -5.91 -1.94 -16.09
C MET A 280 -7.09 -1.01 -16.43
N ASN A 281 -6.84 0.16 -17.02
CA ASN A 281 -7.86 1.08 -17.52
C ASN A 281 -7.78 1.25 -19.05
N HIS A 282 -6.94 0.48 -19.74
CA HIS A 282 -6.78 0.52 -21.19
C HIS A 282 -7.80 -0.43 -21.85
N PRO A 283 -8.82 0.05 -22.57
CA PRO A 283 -9.92 -0.81 -23.03
C PRO A 283 -9.48 -2.03 -23.85
N PRO A 284 -8.56 -1.92 -24.83
CA PRO A 284 -8.07 -3.08 -25.57
C PRO A 284 -7.47 -4.19 -24.68
N PHE A 285 -6.72 -3.80 -23.65
CA PHE A 285 -6.15 -4.76 -22.69
C PHE A 285 -7.24 -5.38 -21.81
N VAL A 286 -8.14 -4.54 -21.28
CA VAL A 286 -9.20 -4.98 -20.37
C VAL A 286 -10.19 -5.91 -21.06
N GLU A 287 -10.61 -5.59 -22.27
CA GLU A 287 -11.53 -6.40 -23.08
C GLU A 287 -10.93 -7.77 -23.39
N GLU A 288 -9.66 -7.78 -23.82
CA GLU A 288 -8.95 -9.01 -24.14
C GLU A 288 -8.77 -9.93 -22.92
N MET A 289 -8.29 -9.39 -21.80
CA MET A 289 -8.14 -10.15 -20.57
C MET A 289 -9.49 -10.66 -20.05
N THR A 290 -10.53 -9.83 -20.10
CA THR A 290 -11.88 -10.25 -19.70
C THR A 290 -12.38 -11.40 -20.58
N ALA A 291 -12.16 -11.33 -21.89
CA ALA A 291 -12.51 -12.40 -22.82
C ALA A 291 -11.72 -13.69 -22.54
N LEU A 292 -10.41 -13.60 -22.27
CA LEU A 292 -9.57 -14.73 -21.88
C LEU A 292 -10.09 -15.40 -20.59
N PHE A 293 -10.39 -14.62 -19.55
CA PHE A 293 -10.94 -15.16 -18.30
C PHE A 293 -12.34 -15.75 -18.47
N HIS A 294 -13.16 -15.20 -19.36
CA HIS A 294 -14.47 -15.78 -19.69
C HIS A 294 -14.30 -17.18 -20.33
N ARG A 295 -13.37 -17.33 -21.29
CA ARG A 295 -13.06 -18.64 -21.90
C ARG A 295 -12.53 -19.63 -20.87
N ALA A 296 -11.62 -19.20 -19.99
CA ALA A 296 -11.09 -20.04 -18.91
C ALA A 296 -12.20 -20.49 -17.94
N HIS A 297 -13.16 -19.59 -17.64
CA HIS A 297 -14.32 -19.91 -16.82
C HIS A 297 -15.19 -20.99 -17.46
N GLU A 298 -15.56 -20.84 -18.73
CA GLU A 298 -16.42 -21.82 -19.40
C GLU A 298 -15.72 -23.18 -19.59
N ARG A 299 -14.40 -23.22 -19.84
CA ARG A 299 -13.62 -24.46 -19.82
C ARG A 299 -13.66 -25.15 -18.46
N THR A 300 -13.42 -24.39 -17.38
CA THR A 300 -13.44 -24.93 -16.01
C THR A 300 -14.82 -25.48 -15.65
N LYS A 301 -15.88 -24.74 -15.99
CA LYS A 301 -17.28 -25.17 -15.82
C LYS A 301 -17.59 -26.45 -16.58
N ALA A 302 -17.10 -26.60 -17.81
CA ALA A 302 -17.27 -27.81 -18.62
C ALA A 302 -16.53 -29.00 -18.01
N ALA A 303 -15.28 -28.80 -17.56
CA ALA A 303 -14.49 -29.82 -16.87
C ALA A 303 -15.21 -30.32 -15.60
N LYS A 304 -15.72 -29.40 -14.76
CA LYS A 304 -16.52 -29.74 -13.57
C LYS A 304 -17.78 -30.54 -13.89
N ARG A 305 -18.46 -30.23 -15.00
CA ARG A 305 -19.65 -30.99 -15.44
C ARG A 305 -19.28 -32.41 -15.85
N ARG A 306 -18.15 -32.59 -16.55
CA ARG A 306 -17.65 -33.92 -16.94
C ARG A 306 -17.27 -34.75 -15.72
N GLU A 307 -16.53 -34.17 -14.77
CA GLU A 307 -16.17 -34.86 -13.51
C GLU A 307 -17.40 -35.37 -12.75
N ARG A 308 -18.45 -34.55 -12.66
CA ARG A 308 -19.72 -34.95 -12.01
C ARG A 308 -20.47 -36.03 -12.79
N GLY A 309 -20.42 -35.97 -14.12
CA GLY A 309 -21.01 -37.01 -14.98
C GLY A 309 -20.24 -38.34 -14.90
N SER A 310 -18.92 -38.31 -14.69
CA SER A 310 -18.09 -39.50 -14.51
C SER A 310 -18.09 -40.06 -13.09
N ALA A 311 -18.41 -39.23 -12.08
CA ALA A 311 -18.52 -39.63 -10.68
C ALA A 311 -19.88 -40.26 -10.32
N SER A 312 -20.82 -40.35 -11.27
CA SER A 312 -22.01 -41.19 -11.16
C SER A 312 -21.86 -42.45 -12.02
N PRO A 313 -21.37 -43.55 -11.41
CA PRO A 313 -21.89 -44.87 -11.74
C PRO A 313 -22.25 -45.69 -10.49
N ALA A 314 -23.45 -46.30 -10.57
CA ALA A 314 -24.08 -47.30 -9.69
C ALA A 314 -24.62 -46.82 -8.33
#